data_AF-A0A358DEM7-F1
#
_entry.id   AF-A0A358DEM7-F1
#
_cell.length_a   1.000
_cell.length_b   1.000
_cell.length_c   1.000
_cell.angle_alpha   90.00
_cell.angle_beta   90.00
_cell.angle_gamma   90.00
#
_symmetry.space_group_name_H-M   'P 1'
#
loop_
_entity.id
_entity.type
_entity.pdbx_description
1 polymer ?
#
loop_
_entity_poly.entity_id
_entity_poly.type
_entity_poly.pdbx_seq_one_letter_code
_entity_poly.pdbx_strand_id
1 'polypeptide(L)'
;GFSDIGLYVDEKRVDFDIKENGFIPHPSKSILRLSESIYSHAETSRPFEIDVIVLSHDPALSIMQLTNIFRTGQIVLDSSIPLYDRIRLMSDCEKLGISCHDVGQEGAYLINL
;
A
#
# COMPACT_ATOMS: atom_id res chain seq x y z
N GLY A 1 -7.86 13.06 3.06
CA GLY A 1 -7.85 13.11 1.59
C GLY A 1 -8.63 11.94 1.06
N PHE A 2 -9.22 12.06 -0.13
CA PHE A 2 -9.70 10.90 -0.87
C PHE A 2 -8.48 10.15 -1.44
N SER A 3 -8.49 8.81 -1.40
CA SER A 3 -7.46 8.00 -2.07
C SER A 3 -7.80 7.98 -3.55
N ASP A 4 -6.85 8.38 -4.40
CA ASP A 4 -7.05 8.60 -5.82
C ASP A 4 -6.06 7.72 -6.60
N ILE A 5 -6.50 6.52 -6.97
CA ILE A 5 -5.73 5.57 -7.78
C ILE A 5 -6.25 5.63 -9.22
N GLY A 6 -5.36 5.87 -10.18
CA GLY A 6 -5.69 5.99 -11.59
C GLY A 6 -4.72 5.22 -12.48
N LEU A 7 -5.20 4.82 -13.65
CA LEU A 7 -4.43 4.14 -14.69
C LEU A 7 -4.13 5.17 -15.77
N TYR A 8 -2.88 5.27 -16.21
CA TYR A 8 -2.53 6.09 -17.36
C TYR A 8 -2.45 5.20 -18.62
N VAL A 9 -3.29 5.49 -19.61
CA VAL A 9 -3.33 4.80 -20.91
C VAL A 9 -3.32 5.87 -22.00
N ASP A 10 -2.37 5.79 -22.93
CA ASP A 10 -2.23 6.76 -24.03
C ASP A 10 -2.25 8.22 -23.57
N GLU A 11 -1.47 8.53 -22.52
CA GLU A 11 -1.39 9.85 -21.87
C GLU A 11 -2.69 10.35 -21.23
N LYS A 12 -3.74 9.51 -21.18
CA LYS A 12 -5.00 9.81 -20.52
C LYS A 12 -5.11 9.05 -19.20
N ARG A 13 -5.51 9.77 -18.16
CA ARG A 13 -5.86 9.17 -16.88
C ARG A 13 -7.26 8.57 -16.98
N VAL A 14 -7.35 7.28 -16.67
CA VAL A 14 -8.58 6.54 -16.46
C VAL A 14 -8.72 6.34 -14.96
N ASP A 15 -9.69 7.02 -14.36
CA ASP A 15 -10.01 6.84 -12.95
C ASP A 15 -10.89 5.61 -12.76
N PHE A 16 -10.57 4.81 -11.75
CA PHE A 16 -11.41 3.73 -11.29
C PHE A 16 -11.42 3.74 -9.77
N ASP A 17 -12.63 3.63 -9.23
CA ASP A 17 -12.88 3.84 -7.82
C ASP A 17 -12.57 2.55 -7.04
N ILE A 18 -11.40 2.49 -6.40
CA ILE A 18 -11.00 1.36 -5.54
C ILE A 18 -11.34 1.71 -4.09
N LYS A 19 -12.56 1.36 -3.66
CA LYS A 19 -13.02 1.67 -2.30
C LYS A 19 -12.59 0.66 -1.27
N GLU A 20 -12.54 -0.61 -1.65
CA GLU A 20 -12.40 -1.72 -0.71
C GLU A 20 -10.97 -2.28 -0.68
N ASN A 21 -10.70 -3.10 0.33
CA ASN A 21 -9.51 -3.93 0.37
C ASN A 21 -9.52 -4.90 -0.80
N GLY A 22 -8.38 -5.08 -1.48
CA GLY A 22 -8.33 -6.02 -2.59
C GLY A 22 -7.17 -5.82 -3.53
N PHE A 23 -7.09 -6.72 -4.50
CA PHE A 23 -6.07 -6.66 -5.54
C PHE A 23 -6.42 -5.60 -6.58
N ILE A 24 -5.43 -4.77 -6.90
CA ILE A 24 -5.49 -3.85 -8.02
C ILE A 24 -5.01 -4.60 -9.28
N PRO A 25 -5.80 -4.64 -10.36
CA PRO A 25 -5.40 -5.33 -11.59
C PRO A 25 -4.10 -4.76 -12.17
N HIS A 26 -3.13 -5.63 -12.40
CA HIS A 26 -1.90 -5.34 -13.13
C HIS A 26 -1.44 -6.60 -13.88
N PRO A 27 -0.95 -6.50 -15.12
CA PRO A 27 -0.63 -7.68 -15.94
C PRO A 27 0.48 -8.56 -15.35
N SER A 28 1.42 -7.97 -14.62
CA SER A 28 2.66 -8.62 -14.19
C SER A 28 2.99 -8.44 -12.70
N LYS A 29 2.19 -7.68 -11.94
CA LYS A 29 2.50 -7.29 -10.57
C LYS A 29 1.34 -7.61 -9.65
N SER A 30 1.62 -8.17 -8.48
CA SER A 30 0.61 -8.30 -7.42
C SER A 30 0.58 -7.00 -6.61
N ILE A 31 -0.51 -6.24 -6.77
CA ILE A 31 -0.72 -4.98 -6.06
C ILE A 31 -1.92 -5.18 -5.12
N LEU A 32 -1.70 -5.04 -3.81
CA LEU A 32 -2.74 -5.18 -2.79
C LEU A 32 -3.02 -3.83 -2.14
N ARG A 33 -4.27 -3.38 -2.18
CA ARG A 33 -4.73 -2.21 -1.41
C ARG A 33 -5.34 -2.67 -0.09
N LEU A 34 -4.94 -2.01 0.99
CA LEU A 34 -5.54 -2.13 2.32
C LEU A 34 -5.94 -0.75 2.84
N SER A 35 -7.22 -0.59 3.15
CA SER A 35 -7.83 0.59 3.75
C SER A 35 -8.31 0.36 5.19
N GLU A 36 -8.20 -0.87 5.70
CA GLU A 36 -8.65 -1.28 7.03
C GLU A 36 -7.71 -2.33 7.64
N SER A 37 -7.52 -2.27 8.95
CA SER A 37 -6.67 -3.20 9.73
C SER A 37 -7.37 -4.56 10.00
N ILE A 38 -7.83 -5.22 8.94
CA ILE A 38 -8.55 -6.52 9.00
C ILE A 38 -7.65 -7.71 9.39
N TYR A 39 -6.33 -7.50 9.46
CA TYR A 39 -5.32 -8.52 9.69
C TYR A 39 -4.66 -8.44 11.07
N SER A 40 -5.26 -7.70 12.02
CA SER A 40 -4.68 -7.38 13.32
C SER A 40 -4.25 -8.59 14.20
N HIS A 41 -4.68 -9.81 13.87
CA HIS A 41 -4.29 -11.04 14.55
C HIS A 41 -4.01 -12.21 13.60
N ALA A 42 -3.83 -11.92 12.31
CA ALA A 42 -3.57 -12.97 11.32
C ALA A 42 -2.07 -13.29 11.25
N GLU A 43 -1.77 -14.58 11.19
CA GLU A 43 -0.42 -15.11 11.08
C GLU A 43 -0.43 -16.30 10.12
N THR A 44 0.67 -16.50 9.39
CA THR A 44 0.85 -17.65 8.52
C THR A 44 2.29 -18.13 8.55
N SER A 45 2.49 -19.45 8.46
CA SER A 45 3.81 -20.05 8.29
C SER A 45 4.35 -19.87 6.86
N ARG A 46 3.50 -19.43 5.93
CA ARG A 46 3.83 -19.19 4.53
C ARG A 46 3.27 -17.82 4.12
N PRO A 47 4.03 -16.73 4.34
CA PRO A 47 3.64 -15.41 3.87
C PRO A 47 3.41 -15.40 2.36
N PHE A 48 2.41 -14.64 1.92
CA PHE A 48 2.06 -14.48 0.53
C PHE A 48 2.94 -13.41 -0.12
N GLU A 49 3.55 -13.72 -1.25
CA GLU A 49 4.43 -12.80 -1.97
C GLU A 49 3.59 -11.72 -2.68
N ILE A 50 3.84 -10.46 -2.33
CA ILE A 50 3.18 -9.29 -2.90
C ILE A 50 4.24 -8.32 -3.42
N ASP A 51 4.14 -7.88 -4.67
CA ASP A 51 5.06 -6.90 -5.22
C ASP A 51 4.91 -5.53 -4.54
N VAL A 52 3.67 -5.05 -4.37
CA VAL A 52 3.37 -3.73 -3.80
C VAL A 52 2.15 -3.78 -2.89
N ILE A 53 2.28 -3.25 -1.68
CA ILE A 53 1.13 -3.02 -0.78
C ILE A 53 0.85 -1.52 -0.70
N VAL A 54 -0.38 -1.11 -1.03
CA VAL A 54 -0.87 0.26 -0.87
C VAL A 54 -1.68 0.34 0.41
N LEU A 55 -1.25 1.18 1.35
CA LEU A 55 -1.96 1.47 2.60
C LEU A 55 -2.71 2.78 2.47
N SER A 56 -3.97 2.81 2.90
CA SER A 56 -4.83 3.99 2.83
C SER A 56 -5.75 4.08 4.04
N HIS A 57 -6.29 5.27 4.30
CA HIS A 57 -7.34 5.59 5.28
C HIS A 57 -7.10 5.24 6.76
N ASP A 58 -6.87 3.98 7.12
CA ASP A 58 -6.85 3.51 8.50
C ASP A 58 -5.47 3.71 9.18
N PRO A 59 -5.36 4.58 10.20
CA PRO A 59 -4.12 4.80 10.93
C PRO A 59 -3.72 3.61 11.82
N ALA A 60 -4.64 2.67 12.10
CA ALA A 60 -4.38 1.47 12.89
C ALA A 60 -3.67 0.35 12.11
N LEU A 61 -3.35 0.58 10.84
CA LEU A 61 -2.51 -0.34 10.05
C LEU A 61 -1.12 -0.49 10.71
N SER A 62 -0.55 -1.69 10.61
CA SER A 62 0.73 -2.04 11.23
C SER A 62 1.61 -2.81 10.26
N ILE A 63 2.78 -2.24 9.91
CA ILE A 63 3.74 -2.90 9.02
C ILE A 63 4.15 -4.26 9.58
N MET A 64 4.40 -4.33 10.90
CA MET A 64 4.78 -5.58 11.57
C MET A 64 3.72 -6.68 11.41
N GLN A 65 2.43 -6.35 11.59
CA GLN A 65 1.36 -7.34 11.41
C GLN A 65 1.25 -7.78 9.95
N LEU A 66 1.37 -6.84 9.01
CA LEU A 66 1.33 -7.16 7.60
C LEU A 66 2.49 -8.07 7.18
N THR A 67 3.68 -7.91 7.73
CA THR A 67 4.83 -8.79 7.44
C THR A 67 4.67 -10.22 7.95
N ASN A 68 3.73 -10.48 8.88
CA ASN A 68 3.40 -11.85 9.30
C ASN A 68 2.59 -12.61 8.23
N ILE A 69 2.05 -11.89 7.25
CA ILE A 69 1.08 -12.41 6.28
C ILE A 69 1.58 -12.23 4.85
N PHE A 70 2.29 -11.14 4.60
CA PHE A 70 2.78 -10.77 3.29
C PHE A 70 4.29 -10.62 3.32
N ARG A 71 4.95 -11.13 2.29
CA ARG A 71 6.32 -10.74 1.97
C ARG A 71 6.25 -9.72 0.85
N THR A 72 6.68 -8.49 1.14
CA THR A 72 6.76 -7.40 0.15
C THR A 72 8.07 -6.65 0.31
N GLY A 73 8.61 -6.17 -0.81
CA GLY A 73 9.73 -5.24 -0.84
C GLY A 73 9.31 -3.77 -0.89
N GLN A 74 8.04 -3.49 -1.18
CA GLN A 74 7.53 -2.14 -1.41
C GLN A 74 6.18 -1.90 -0.71
N ILE A 75 6.12 -0.79 0.02
CA ILE A 75 4.91 -0.23 0.60
C ILE A 75 4.68 1.18 0.06
N VAL A 76 3.43 1.51 -0.24
CA VAL A 76 3.02 2.84 -0.68
C VAL A 76 2.01 3.37 0.32
N LEU A 77 2.27 4.53 0.89
CA LEU A 77 1.39 5.21 1.84
C LEU A 77 0.58 6.27 1.09
N ASP A 78 -0.73 6.04 1.01
CA ASP A 78 -1.65 6.99 0.41
C ASP A 78 -1.82 8.24 1.29
N SER A 79 -2.02 9.39 0.65
CA SER A 79 -2.18 10.68 1.33
C SER A 79 -3.43 10.78 2.23
N SER A 80 -4.35 9.83 2.12
CA SER A 80 -5.51 9.68 3.01
C SER A 80 -5.13 9.34 4.46
N ILE A 81 -3.96 8.72 4.69
CA ILE A 81 -3.45 8.44 6.03
C ILE A 81 -2.91 9.74 6.66
N PRO A 82 -3.20 10.06 7.94
CA PRO A 82 -2.65 11.24 8.60
C PRO A 82 -1.11 11.26 8.62
N LEU A 83 -0.51 12.45 8.53
CA LEU A 83 0.95 12.61 8.44
C LEU A 83 1.71 11.93 9.59
N TYR A 84 1.20 12.05 10.81
CA TYR A 84 1.82 11.42 11.99
C TYR A 84 1.91 9.90 11.83
N ASP A 85 0.84 9.27 11.35
CA ASP A 85 0.80 7.83 11.13
C ASP A 85 1.67 7.39 9.96
N ARG A 86 1.75 8.19 8.88
CA ARG A 86 2.68 7.90 7.78
C ARG A 86 4.14 7.93 8.24
N ILE A 87 4.53 8.91 9.07
CA ILE A 87 5.88 8.96 9.66
C ILE A 87 6.16 7.71 10.50
N ARG A 88 5.18 7.27 11.31
CA ARG A 88 5.29 6.01 12.08
C ARG A 88 5.49 4.81 11.16
N LEU A 89 4.64 4.66 10.14
CA LEU A 89 4.69 3.54 9.19
C LEU A 89 6.00 3.53 8.39
N MET A 90 6.51 4.69 7.96
CA MET A 90 7.81 4.81 7.31
C MET A 90 8.95 4.35 8.23
N SER A 91 8.93 4.75 9.50
CA SER A 91 9.92 4.30 10.48
C SER A 91 9.88 2.78 10.68
N ASP A 92 8.69 2.18 10.66
CA ASP A 92 8.54 0.73 10.76
C ASP A 92 9.06 0.01 9.50
N CYS A 93 8.80 0.55 8.30
CA CYS A 93 9.38 0.05 7.05
C CYS A 93 10.91 0.10 7.06
N GLU A 94 11.49 1.22 7.52
CA GLU A 94 12.96 1.40 7.61
C GLU A 94 13.61 0.34 8.50
N LYS A 95 13.05 0.10 9.70
CA LYS A 95 13.54 -0.95 10.63
C LYS A 95 13.50 -2.35 10.02
N LEU A 96 12.53 -2.60 9.15
CA LEU A 96 12.31 -3.89 8.51
C LEU A 96 13.03 -4.02 7.16
N GLY A 97 13.71 -2.97 6.69
CA GLY A 97 14.38 -2.95 5.38
C GLY A 97 13.41 -2.99 4.20
N ILE A 98 12.19 -2.50 4.37
CA ILE A 98 11.15 -2.43 3.33
C ILE A 98 11.17 -1.04 2.69
N SER A 99 11.19 -0.97 1.37
CA SER A 99 11.06 0.30 0.64
C SER A 99 9.68 0.90 0.89
N CYS A 100 9.62 2.20 1.19
CA CYS A 100 8.37 2.89 1.50
C CYS A 100 8.28 4.19 0.72
N HIS A 101 7.15 4.42 0.03
CA HIS A 101 6.86 5.64 -0.73
C HIS A 101 5.68 6.38 -0.09
N ASP A 102 5.88 7.61 0.38
CA ASP A 102 4.83 8.47 0.90
C ASP A 102 4.26 9.37 -0.20
N VAL A 103 3.06 9.06 -0.70
CA VAL A 103 2.41 9.85 -1.76
C VAL A 103 2.17 11.30 -1.35
N GLY A 104 1.95 11.56 -0.06
CA GLY A 104 1.74 12.90 0.47
C GLY A 104 3.01 13.77 0.48
N GLN A 105 4.20 13.18 0.37
CA GLN A 105 5.48 13.91 0.35
C GLN A 105 6.19 13.79 -1.01
N GLU A 106 6.16 12.62 -1.62
CA GLU A 106 6.92 12.25 -2.81
C GLU A 106 6.09 12.33 -4.10
N GLY A 107 4.79 12.59 -3.98
CA GLY A 107 3.86 12.61 -5.11
C GLY A 107 3.47 11.20 -5.56
N ALA A 108 2.88 11.09 -6.76
CA ALA A 108 2.33 9.83 -7.24
C ALA A 108 3.40 8.71 -7.32
N TYR A 109 3.07 7.54 -6.80
CA TYR A 109 3.84 6.32 -7.04
C TYR A 109 3.49 5.78 -8.44
N LEU A 110 4.50 5.55 -9.27
CA LEU A 110 4.32 5.09 -10.64
C LEU A 110 4.78 3.63 -10.78
N ILE A 111 3.91 2.79 -11.35
CA ILE A 111 4.22 1.41 -11.72
C ILE A 111 4.02 1.24 -13.22
N ASN A 112 5.01 0.65 -13.90
CA ASN A 112 4.95 0.42 -15.33
C ASN A 112 4.23 -0.91 -15.63
N LEU A 113 3.42 -0.90 -16.68
CA LEU A 113 2.74 -2.07 -17.25
C LEU A 113 3.75 -3.07 -17.85
#